data_AF-A0A512C3J5-F1
#
_entry.id   AF-A0A512C3J5-F1
#
_cell.length_a   1.000
_cell.length_b   1.000
_cell.length_c   1.000
_cell.angle_alpha   90.00
_cell.angle_beta   90.00
_cell.angle_gamma   90.00
#
_symmetry.space_group_name_H-M   'P 1'
#
loop_
_entity.id
_entity.type
_entity.pdbx_description
1 polymer ?
#
loop_
_entity_poly.entity_id
_entity_poly.type
_entity_poly.pdbx_seq_one_letter_code
_entity_poly.pdbx_strand_id
1 'polypeptide(L)'
;MPAIRTPNIEAFRAFLKNRTHEKHAVTGVTAVTPIKSSTSRLQGLVTLVTGAPTPEKERRAQLLEREAFAAVEGGVHPTFITGFAKLQMSQPAGTKEAVWHQAINDAGLFLDRFGAKAAAFGWSPDDVFSEFGLAWTLKGSTVADITTTSASLSDGRTFHLFGSPE
;
A
#
# COMPACT_ATOMS: atom_id res chain seq x y z
N MET A 1 1.50 -24.66 4.50
CA MET A 1 2.04 -23.28 4.44
C MET A 1 0.90 -22.35 4.06
N PRO A 2 0.62 -21.27 4.83
CA PRO A 2 -0.48 -20.36 4.48
C PRO A 2 -0.16 -19.65 3.16
N ALA A 3 -1.13 -19.64 2.25
CA ALA A 3 -1.02 -18.92 0.99
C ALA A 3 -0.94 -17.41 1.26
N ILE A 4 0.19 -16.80 0.93
CA ILE A 4 0.34 -15.34 0.95
C ILE A 4 -0.58 -14.79 -0.14
N ARG A 5 -1.69 -14.17 0.23
CA ARG A 5 -2.56 -13.45 -0.72
C ARG A 5 -1.91 -12.12 -1.07
N THR A 6 -1.04 -12.13 -2.06
CA THR A 6 -0.61 -10.91 -2.75
C THR A 6 -1.78 -10.39 -3.60
N PRO A 7 -2.22 -9.13 -3.47
CA PRO A 7 -3.14 -8.55 -4.42
C PRO A 7 -2.50 -8.61 -5.81
N ASN A 8 -3.29 -9.09 -6.79
CA ASN A 8 -2.90 -9.14 -8.20
C ASN A 8 -2.41 -7.75 -8.63
N ILE A 9 -1.34 -7.70 -9.42
CA ILE A 9 -0.77 -6.45 -9.90
C ILE A 9 -1.77 -5.59 -10.69
N GLU A 10 -2.72 -6.22 -11.37
CA GLU A 10 -3.82 -5.51 -12.04
C GLU A 10 -4.77 -4.85 -11.03
N ALA A 11 -5.00 -5.47 -9.87
CA ALA A 11 -5.77 -4.85 -8.80
C ALA A 11 -5.01 -3.66 -8.20
N PHE A 12 -3.67 -3.76 -8.10
CA PHE A 12 -2.83 -2.64 -7.66
C PHE A 12 -2.85 -1.47 -8.66
N ARG A 13 -2.72 -1.78 -9.95
CA ARG A 13 -2.80 -0.78 -11.01
C ARG A 13 -4.17 -0.10 -11.06
N ALA A 14 -5.25 -0.88 -10.93
CA ALA A 14 -6.60 -0.35 -10.84
C ALA A 14 -6.77 0.55 -9.59
N PHE A 15 -6.19 0.14 -8.47
CA PHE A 15 -6.18 0.94 -7.23
C PHE A 15 -5.45 2.28 -7.42
N LEU A 16 -4.25 2.30 -8.02
CA LEU A 16 -3.54 3.55 -8.32
C LEU A 16 -4.33 4.44 -9.29
N LYS A 17 -4.89 3.86 -10.36
CA LYS A 17 -5.67 4.61 -11.36
C LYS A 17 -6.96 5.21 -10.78
N ASN A 18 -7.65 4.50 -9.89
CA ASN A 18 -8.85 5.01 -9.26
C ASN A 18 -8.54 6.17 -8.30
N ARG A 19 -7.35 6.18 -7.70
CA ARG A 19 -6.89 7.28 -6.83
C ARG A 19 -6.73 8.61 -7.57
N THR A 20 -6.26 8.57 -8.81
CA THR A 20 -6.11 9.78 -9.65
C THR A 20 -7.43 10.44 -10.05
N HIS A 21 -8.57 9.75 -9.97
CA HIS A 21 -9.86 10.27 -10.40
C HIS A 21 -10.72 10.88 -9.28
N GLU A 22 -10.39 10.68 -8.01
CA GLU A 22 -11.23 11.09 -6.88
C GLU A 22 -10.94 12.52 -6.38
N LYS A 23 -10.82 13.50 -7.29
CA LYS A 23 -10.72 14.92 -6.89
C LYS A 23 -12.04 15.54 -6.44
N HIS A 24 -13.18 14.86 -6.53
CA HIS A 24 -14.45 15.37 -6.00
C HIS A 24 -15.36 14.23 -5.50
N ALA A 25 -15.70 14.30 -4.21
CA ALA A 25 -16.87 13.75 -3.52
C ALA A 25 -17.43 12.38 -3.96
N VAL A 26 -17.43 11.39 -3.06
CA VAL A 26 -18.44 10.31 -3.09
C VAL A 26 -18.98 10.00 -1.70
N THR A 27 -20.19 10.51 -1.47
CA THR A 27 -21.19 10.02 -0.54
C THR A 27 -21.77 8.71 -1.09
N GLY A 28 -21.65 7.61 -0.35
CA GLY A 28 -22.49 6.40 -0.40
C GLY A 28 -22.63 5.65 -1.73
N VAL A 29 -22.15 4.39 -1.79
CA VAL A 29 -22.73 3.40 -2.71
C VAL A 29 -22.79 2.00 -2.08
N THR A 30 -24.02 1.48 -2.14
CA THR A 30 -24.53 0.15 -1.82
C THR A 30 -24.16 -0.88 -2.91
N ALA A 31 -24.10 -2.16 -2.50
CA ALA A 31 -24.14 -3.40 -3.28
C ALA A 31 -22.82 -3.91 -3.91
N VAL A 32 -22.33 -5.02 -3.35
CA VAL A 32 -21.36 -5.93 -3.98
C VAL A 32 -22.13 -7.15 -4.50
N THR A 33 -22.12 -7.34 -5.82
CA THR A 33 -22.61 -8.54 -6.49
C THR A 33 -21.54 -9.65 -6.43
N PRO A 34 -21.88 -10.92 -6.19
CA PRO A 34 -20.89 -11.99 -6.11
C PRO A 34 -20.41 -12.44 -7.50
N ILE A 35 -19.10 -12.44 -7.73
CA ILE A 35 -18.49 -12.99 -8.95
C ILE A 35 -18.32 -14.50 -8.77
N LYS A 36 -18.95 -15.26 -9.65
CA LYS A 36 -18.92 -16.73 -9.70
C LYS A 36 -17.53 -17.23 -10.10
N SER A 37 -17.03 -18.19 -9.32
CA SER A 37 -15.87 -19.04 -9.66
C SER A 37 -16.13 -19.80 -10.95
N SER A 38 -15.19 -19.73 -11.90
CA SER A 38 -15.19 -20.59 -13.09
C SER A 38 -13.93 -21.45 -13.09
N THR A 39 -14.15 -22.74 -12.87
CA THR A 39 -13.19 -23.83 -13.01
C THR A 39 -12.92 -24.05 -14.49
N SER A 40 -11.65 -24.04 -14.92
CA SER A 40 -11.23 -24.80 -16.10
C SER A 40 -9.77 -25.21 -15.99
N ARG A 41 -9.61 -26.53 -15.93
CA ARG A 41 -8.40 -27.32 -15.93
C ARG A 41 -7.98 -27.53 -17.38
N LEU A 42 -6.74 -27.22 -17.74
CA LEU A 42 -6.02 -27.99 -18.75
C LEU A 42 -4.56 -28.16 -18.34
N GLN A 43 -4.16 -29.43 -18.30
CA GLN A 43 -2.81 -29.92 -18.12
C GLN A 43 -2.03 -29.73 -19.42
N GLY A 44 -0.76 -29.35 -19.32
CA GLY A 44 0.19 -29.31 -20.42
C GLY A 44 1.61 -29.31 -19.87
N LEU A 45 2.16 -30.52 -19.70
CA LEU A 45 3.51 -30.78 -19.23
C LEU A 45 4.50 -30.44 -20.36
N VAL A 46 5.16 -29.29 -20.24
CA VAL A 46 6.37 -28.97 -21.03
C VAL A 46 7.50 -28.74 -20.04
N THR A 47 8.34 -29.75 -19.88
CA THR A 47 9.60 -29.65 -19.15
C THR A 47 10.61 -28.93 -20.04
N LEU A 48 10.56 -27.59 -20.03
CA LEU A 48 11.72 -26.79 -20.42
C LEU A 48 12.57 -26.59 -19.16
N VAL A 49 13.82 -27.03 -19.23
CA VAL A 49 14.87 -26.71 -18.26
C VAL A 49 15.19 -25.22 -18.41
N THR A 50 14.29 -24.38 -17.88
CA THR A 50 14.55 -22.98 -17.57
C THR A 50 14.68 -22.97 -16.06
N GLY A 51 15.89 -22.75 -15.53
CA GLY A 51 16.15 -22.78 -14.09
C GLY A 51 15.10 -21.94 -13.36
N ALA A 52 14.22 -22.61 -12.61
CA ALA A 52 13.10 -21.96 -11.96
C ALA A 52 13.65 -20.80 -11.10
N PRO A 53 13.10 -19.58 -11.24
CA PRO A 53 13.52 -18.48 -10.40
C PRO A 53 13.31 -18.90 -8.94
N THR A 54 14.33 -18.69 -8.11
CA THR A 54 14.18 -18.94 -6.67
C THR A 54 13.09 -18.03 -6.11
N PRO A 55 12.37 -18.45 -5.04
CA PRO A 55 11.35 -17.62 -4.40
C PRO A 55 11.84 -16.21 -4.01
N GLU A 56 13.14 -16.07 -3.72
CA GLU A 56 13.77 -14.77 -3.47
C GLU A 56 13.85 -13.89 -4.72
N LYS A 57 14.23 -14.48 -5.87
CA LYS A 57 14.32 -13.78 -7.15
C LYS A 57 12.95 -13.29 -7.61
N GLU A 58 11.91 -14.11 -7.43
CA GLU A 58 10.52 -13.73 -7.72
C GLU A 58 10.06 -12.59 -6.82
N ARG A 59 10.29 -12.69 -5.50
CA ARG A 59 9.96 -11.62 -4.55
C ARG A 59 10.64 -10.31 -4.91
N ARG A 60 11.92 -10.37 -5.29
CA ARG A 60 12.69 -9.18 -5.69
C ARG A 60 12.13 -8.56 -6.98
N ALA A 61 11.77 -9.38 -7.97
CA ALA A 61 11.15 -8.90 -9.20
C ALA A 61 9.80 -8.20 -8.91
N GLN A 62 8.96 -8.80 -8.07
CA GLN A 62 7.68 -8.20 -7.66
C GLN A 62 7.87 -6.88 -6.90
N LEU A 63 8.90 -6.78 -6.05
CA LEU A 63 9.21 -5.52 -5.36
C LEU A 63 9.59 -4.44 -6.37
N LEU A 64 10.57 -4.71 -7.24
CA LEU A 64 11.04 -3.75 -8.25
C LEU A 64 9.91 -3.28 -9.16
N GLU A 65 9.02 -4.19 -9.55
CA GLU A 65 7.86 -3.85 -10.37
C GLU A 65 6.90 -2.90 -9.63
N ARG A 66 6.59 -3.18 -8.36
CA ARG A 66 5.75 -2.30 -7.53
C ARG A 66 6.41 -0.94 -7.26
N GLU A 67 7.73 -0.92 -7.06
CA GLU A 67 8.49 0.32 -6.91
C GLU A 67 8.40 1.19 -8.17
N ALA A 68 8.55 0.59 -9.35
CA ALA A 68 8.42 1.28 -10.63
C ALA A 68 7.02 1.88 -10.81
N PHE A 69 5.97 1.13 -10.48
CA PHE A 69 4.60 1.65 -10.51
C PHE A 69 4.36 2.78 -9.49
N ALA A 70 4.86 2.63 -8.26
CA ALA A 70 4.74 3.67 -7.24
C ALA A 70 5.44 4.97 -7.65
N ALA A 71 6.62 4.87 -8.27
CA ALA A 71 7.33 6.03 -8.84
C ALA A 71 6.54 6.68 -9.99
N VAL A 72 6.22 5.89 -11.01
CA VAL A 72 5.79 6.42 -12.32
C VAL A 72 4.29 6.69 -12.37
N GLU A 73 3.46 5.74 -11.95
CA GLU A 73 2.00 5.88 -11.98
C GLU A 73 1.47 6.52 -10.68
N GLY A 74 2.11 6.25 -9.54
CA GLY A 74 1.67 6.75 -8.23
C GLY A 74 2.23 8.10 -7.80
N GLY A 75 3.28 8.62 -8.45
CA GLY A 75 3.92 9.88 -8.07
C GLY A 75 4.53 9.87 -6.66
N VAL A 76 4.83 8.69 -6.11
CA VAL A 76 5.34 8.54 -4.75
C VAL A 76 6.76 9.09 -4.66
N HIS A 77 7.01 9.95 -3.67
CA HIS A 77 8.34 10.51 -3.43
C HIS A 77 9.39 9.40 -3.20
N PRO A 78 10.62 9.52 -3.75
CA PRO A 78 11.64 8.46 -3.70
C PRO A 78 11.88 7.83 -2.32
N THR A 79 11.87 8.65 -1.27
CA THR A 79 11.98 8.22 0.13
C THR A 79 11.04 7.06 0.48
N PHE A 80 9.81 7.08 -0.05
CA PHE A 80 8.73 6.21 0.40
C PHE A 80 8.41 5.05 -0.57
N ILE A 81 9.04 5.02 -1.75
CA ILE A 81 8.72 4.05 -2.81
C ILE A 81 8.84 2.61 -2.30
N THR A 82 10.01 2.25 -1.75
CA THR A 82 10.27 0.88 -1.27
C THR A 82 9.35 0.51 -0.11
N GLY A 83 9.12 1.43 0.82
CA GLY A 83 8.23 1.20 1.97
C GLY A 83 6.79 0.96 1.54
N PHE A 84 6.28 1.78 0.62
CA PHE A 84 4.94 1.64 0.08
C PHE A 84 4.79 0.36 -0.75
N ALA A 85 5.79 0.01 -1.57
CA ALA A 85 5.80 -1.24 -2.32
C ALA A 85 5.75 -2.46 -1.38
N LYS A 86 6.57 -2.47 -0.33
CA LYS A 86 6.57 -3.54 0.70
C LYS A 86 5.23 -3.68 1.41
N LEU A 87 4.61 -2.57 1.81
CA LEU A 87 3.30 -2.57 2.47
C LEU A 87 2.25 -3.34 1.63
N GLN A 88 2.33 -3.27 0.31
CA GLN A 88 1.37 -3.92 -0.57
C GLN A 88 1.71 -5.37 -0.96
N MET A 89 2.96 -5.81 -0.73
CA MET A 89 3.38 -7.15 -1.14
C MET A 89 2.78 -8.25 -0.26
N SER A 90 2.61 -8.01 1.03
CA SER A 90 2.13 -9.05 1.93
C SER A 90 1.30 -8.47 3.06
N GLN A 91 0.11 -9.05 3.23
CA GLN A 91 -0.72 -8.86 4.40
C GLN A 91 0.06 -9.30 5.66
N PRO A 92 0.20 -8.44 6.67
CA PRO A 92 0.80 -8.86 7.93
C PRO A 92 0.00 -9.98 8.60
N ALA A 93 0.70 -10.88 9.29
CA ALA A 93 0.08 -12.01 9.96
C ALA A 93 -0.90 -11.53 11.04
N GLY A 94 -2.11 -12.10 11.09
CA GLY A 94 -3.14 -11.73 12.07
C GLY A 94 -3.96 -10.49 11.71
N THR A 95 -3.55 -9.70 10.72
CA THR A 95 -4.34 -8.57 10.22
C THR A 95 -5.48 -9.08 9.33
N LYS A 96 -6.66 -8.45 9.38
CA LYS A 96 -7.76 -8.75 8.45
C LYS A 96 -7.50 -8.09 7.09
N GLU A 97 -7.91 -8.74 5.99
CA GLU A 97 -7.66 -8.26 4.62
C GLU A 97 -8.22 -6.85 4.40
N ALA A 98 -9.43 -6.57 4.88
CA ALA A 98 -10.04 -5.25 4.81
C ALA A 98 -9.23 -4.16 5.54
N VAL A 99 -8.64 -4.50 6.69
CA VAL A 99 -7.82 -3.55 7.48
C VAL A 99 -6.51 -3.26 6.75
N TRP A 100 -5.91 -4.28 6.13
CA TRP A 100 -4.70 -4.10 5.33
C TRP A 100 -4.95 -3.26 4.07
N HIS A 101 -6.04 -3.52 3.35
CA HIS A 101 -6.42 -2.69 2.20
C HIS A 101 -6.70 -1.24 2.61
N GLN A 102 -7.33 -1.02 3.77
CA GLN A 102 -7.52 0.33 4.31
C GLN A 102 -6.18 1.00 4.58
N ALA A 103 -5.21 0.32 5.20
CA ALA A 103 -3.89 0.88 5.46
C ALA A 103 -3.15 1.26 4.16
N ILE A 104 -3.26 0.45 3.10
CA ILE A 104 -2.70 0.79 1.77
C ILE A 104 -3.38 2.04 1.19
N ASN A 105 -4.70 2.15 1.35
CA ASN A 105 -5.48 3.30 0.91
C ASN A 105 -5.13 4.57 1.69
N ASP A 106 -5.02 4.48 3.00
CA ASP A 106 -4.67 5.61 3.86
C ASP A 106 -3.23 6.06 3.59
N ALA A 107 -2.30 5.10 3.49
CA ALA A 107 -0.89 5.35 3.21
C ALA A 107 -0.66 6.22 1.99
N GLY A 108 -1.27 5.88 0.85
CA GLY A 108 -1.00 6.67 -0.33
C GLY A 108 -1.88 7.93 -0.47
N LEU A 109 -3.03 8.05 0.21
CA LEU A 109 -3.73 9.34 0.30
C LEU A 109 -2.86 10.35 1.06
N PHE A 110 -2.14 9.86 2.08
CA PHE A 110 -1.10 10.62 2.74
C PHE A 110 0.05 10.96 1.78
N LEU A 111 0.59 10.00 1.01
CA LEU A 111 1.70 10.27 0.08
C LEU A 111 1.34 11.28 -1.00
N ASP A 112 0.12 11.22 -1.54
CA ASP A 112 -0.36 12.15 -2.58
C ASP A 112 -0.36 13.61 -2.09
N ARG A 113 -0.75 13.83 -0.84
CA ARG A 113 -0.91 15.17 -0.26
C ARG A 113 0.33 15.68 0.46
N PHE A 114 1.01 14.80 1.17
CA PHE A 114 2.04 15.16 2.14
C PHE A 114 3.38 14.45 1.90
N GLY A 115 3.48 13.52 0.95
CA GLY A 115 4.70 12.74 0.73
C GLY A 115 5.95 13.60 0.52
N ALA A 116 5.87 14.64 -0.32
CA ALA A 116 7.00 15.55 -0.52
C ALA A 116 7.34 16.37 0.74
N LYS A 117 6.32 16.87 1.46
CA LYS A 117 6.50 17.65 2.70
C LYS A 117 7.07 16.78 3.83
N ALA A 118 6.60 15.55 3.98
CA ALA A 118 7.10 14.59 4.96
C ALA A 118 8.56 14.23 4.70
N ALA A 119 8.93 13.99 3.44
CA ALA A 119 10.32 13.78 3.07
C ALA A 119 11.21 14.99 3.38
N ALA A 120 10.74 16.21 3.11
CA ALA A 120 11.46 17.44 3.46
C ALA A 120 11.62 17.63 4.98
N PHE A 121 10.68 17.10 5.77
CA PHE A 121 10.75 17.06 7.22
C PHE A 121 11.55 15.89 7.79
N GLY A 122 12.13 15.05 6.93
CA GLY A 122 12.97 13.92 7.35
C GLY A 122 12.20 12.71 7.85
N TRP A 123 10.89 12.62 7.58
CA TRP A 123 10.12 11.43 7.93
C TRP A 123 10.66 10.20 7.20
N SER A 124 10.79 9.12 7.94
CA SER A 124 11.27 7.85 7.41
C SER A 124 10.11 6.98 6.89
N PRO A 125 10.39 5.97 6.06
CA PRO A 125 9.39 4.96 5.70
C PRO A 125 8.79 4.25 6.92
N ASP A 126 9.55 4.05 8.00
CA ASP A 126 9.08 3.33 9.18
C ASP A 126 8.05 4.14 9.97
N ASP A 127 8.17 5.47 9.98
CA ASP A 127 7.16 6.36 10.57
C ASP A 127 5.79 6.22 9.89
N VAL A 128 5.79 5.88 8.60
CA VAL A 128 4.57 5.80 7.79
C VAL A 128 4.04 4.37 7.72
N PHE A 129 4.90 3.38 7.45
CA PHE A 129 4.49 2.04 7.03
C PHE A 129 4.77 0.91 8.03
N SER A 130 5.48 1.18 9.13
CA SER A 130 5.66 0.17 10.20
C SER A 130 4.32 -0.26 10.78
N GLU A 131 4.29 -1.35 11.54
CA GLU A 131 3.05 -1.88 12.15
C GLU A 131 2.28 -0.84 13.00
N PHE A 132 3.01 0.11 13.59
CA PHE A 132 2.44 1.20 14.39
C PHE A 132 2.51 2.56 13.67
N GLY A 133 2.91 2.56 12.40
CA GLY A 133 3.09 3.77 11.60
C GLY A 133 1.77 4.47 11.28
N LEU A 134 1.90 5.66 10.69
CA LEU A 134 0.78 6.52 10.36
C LEU A 134 -0.30 5.80 9.53
N ALA A 135 0.10 5.00 8.52
CA ALA A 135 -0.83 4.29 7.63
C ALA A 135 -1.85 3.41 8.38
N TRP A 136 -1.41 2.77 9.48
CA TRP A 136 -2.26 1.90 10.29
C TRP A 136 -3.06 2.68 11.35
N THR A 137 -2.57 3.85 11.72
CA THR A 137 -3.22 4.74 12.69
C THR A 137 -4.41 5.47 12.10
N LEU A 138 -4.37 5.80 10.80
CA LEU A 138 -5.40 6.58 10.11
C LEU A 138 -6.78 5.91 10.19
N LYS A 139 -6.90 4.62 9.86
CA LYS A 139 -8.16 3.85 9.94
C LYS A 139 -9.32 4.54 9.21
N GLY A 140 -9.04 5.12 8.04
CA GLY A 140 -9.99 5.89 7.23
C GLY A 140 -10.08 7.38 7.56
N SER A 141 -9.44 7.85 8.63
CA SER A 141 -9.25 9.28 8.86
C SER A 141 -8.21 9.84 7.88
N THR A 142 -8.26 11.16 7.65
CA THR A 142 -7.31 11.85 6.77
C THR A 142 -6.31 12.66 7.59
N VAL A 143 -5.13 12.92 7.03
CA VAL A 143 -4.17 13.85 7.63
C VAL A 143 -4.59 15.28 7.26
N ALA A 144 -4.73 16.12 8.30
CA ALA A 144 -5.05 17.54 8.15
C ALA A 144 -3.79 18.38 7.98
N ASP A 145 -2.75 18.11 8.77
CA ASP A 145 -1.42 18.73 8.64
C ASP A 145 -0.33 17.82 9.21
N ILE A 146 0.91 18.10 8.83
CA ILE A 146 2.12 17.47 9.37
C ILE A 146 3.15 18.51 9.80
N THR A 147 3.93 18.12 10.80
CA THR A 147 5.11 18.82 11.31
C THR A 147 6.35 17.94 11.15
N THR A 148 7.51 18.40 11.65
CA THR A 148 8.73 17.59 11.70
C THR A 148 8.62 16.36 12.61
N THR A 149 7.64 16.31 13.51
CA THR A 149 7.56 15.30 14.57
C THR A 149 6.19 14.67 14.75
N SER A 150 5.17 15.17 14.05
CA SER A 150 3.79 14.72 14.23
C SER A 150 2.87 14.97 13.04
N ALA A 151 1.74 14.24 12.99
CA ALA A 151 0.61 14.53 12.11
C ALA A 151 -0.66 14.80 12.93
N SER A 152 -1.42 15.80 12.52
CA SER A 152 -2.78 16.03 13.02
C SER A 152 -3.79 15.36 12.09
N LEU A 153 -4.69 14.55 12.67
CA LEU A 153 -5.68 13.78 11.94
C LEU A 153 -7.04 14.51 11.94
N SER A 154 -7.86 14.25 10.93
CA SER A 154 -9.18 14.88 10.75
C SER A 154 -10.19 14.55 11.84
N ASP A 155 -9.92 13.54 12.66
CA ASP A 155 -10.76 13.14 13.80
C ASP A 155 -10.24 13.68 15.14
N GLY A 156 -9.29 14.61 15.11
CA GLY A 156 -8.72 15.25 16.30
C GLY A 156 -7.61 14.47 16.98
N ARG A 157 -7.27 13.25 16.50
CA ARG A 157 -6.08 12.52 17.00
C ARG A 157 -4.81 13.19 16.51
N THR A 158 -3.72 13.01 17.26
CA THR A 158 -2.37 13.37 16.85
C THR A 158 -1.50 12.11 16.83
N PHE A 159 -0.76 11.92 15.75
CA PHE A 159 0.25 10.88 15.60
C PHE A 159 1.63 11.49 15.83
N HIS A 160 2.48 10.85 16.62
CA HIS A 160 3.85 11.28 16.88
C HIS A 160 4.83 10.29 16.27
N LEU A 161 5.90 10.80 15.65
CA LEU A 161 6.96 9.96 15.08
C LEU A 161 7.73 9.21 16.16
N PHE A 162 8.31 8.07 15.79
CA PHE A 162 9.09 7.27 16.72
C PHE A 162 10.38 8.01 17.13
N GLY A 163 10.64 8.09 18.44
CA GLY A 163 11.87 8.69 18.96
C GLY A 163 11.93 10.21 18.90
N SER A 164 10.81 10.89 18.60
CA SER A 164 10.74 12.34 18.76
C SER A 164 10.68 12.70 20.25
N PRO A 165 11.46 13.70 20.73
CA PRO A 165 11.30 14.22 22.08
C PRO A 165 9.91 14.86 22.23
N GLU A 166 9.27 14.66 23.39
CA GLU A 166 8.04 15.36 23.81
C GLU A 166 8.28 16.86 24.03
#